data_AF-A0A945M060-F1
#
_entry.id   AF-A0A945M060-F1
#
_cell.length_a   1.000
_cell.length_b   1.000
_cell.length_c   1.000
_cell.angle_alpha   90.00
_cell.angle_beta   90.00
_cell.angle_gamma   90.00
#
_symmetry.space_group_name_H-M   'P 1'
#
loop_
_entity.id
_entity.type
_entity.pdbx_description
1 polymer ?
#
loop_
_entity_poly.entity_id
_entity_poly.type
_entity_poly.pdbx_seq_one_letter_code
_entity_poly.pdbx_strand_id
1 'polypeptide(L)'
;MTLLKVKDFSLSINDEIILHNINMEIKAGKVLAIVGESGSGKSMMSSAIINLLPQGAKLKGKILLNNDNLLDKSEREMCLHRMNDLGMIFQEP
;
A
#
# COMPACT_ATOMS: atom_id res chain seq x y z
N MET A 1 -13.04 14.20 4.63
CA MET A 1 -11.64 14.01 5.06
C MET A 1 -11.09 12.78 4.33
N THR A 2 -9.91 12.89 3.72
CA THR A 2 -9.22 11.75 3.10
C THR A 2 -8.53 10.94 4.20
N LEU A 3 -8.79 9.63 4.24
CA LEU A 3 -8.23 8.70 5.23
C LEU A 3 -6.94 8.08 4.72
N LEU A 4 -6.98 7.50 3.51
CA LEU A 4 -5.82 6.94 2.84
C LEU A 4 -5.56 7.70 1.54
N LYS A 5 -4.31 8.08 1.29
CA LYS A 5 -3.88 8.71 0.05
C LYS A 5 -2.60 8.07 -0.46
N VAL A 6 -2.63 7.61 -1.69
CA VAL A 6 -1.48 7.08 -2.41
C VAL A 6 -1.11 8.10 -3.46
N LYS A 7 0.15 8.54 -3.45
CA LYS A 7 0.62 9.63 -4.29
C LYS A 7 1.91 9.25 -5.00
N ASP A 8 1.93 9.40 -6.32
CA ASP A 8 3.07 9.15 -7.19
C ASP A 8 3.71 7.76 -6.94
N PHE A 9 2.89 6.77 -6.58
CA PHE A 9 3.40 5.51 -6.04
C PHE A 9 3.83 4.57 -7.17
N SER A 10 5.05 4.06 -7.08
CA SER A 10 5.56 3.05 -8.00
C SER A 10 6.31 1.96 -7.23
N LEU A 11 6.18 0.73 -7.71
CA LEU A 11 6.78 -0.47 -7.12
C LEU A 11 7.53 -1.22 -8.22
N SER A 12 8.78 -1.60 -7.95
CA SER A 12 9.51 -2.60 -8.73
C SER A 12 10.03 -3.73 -7.87
N ILE A 13 10.20 -4.91 -8.46
CA ILE A 13 10.82 -6.09 -7.84
C ILE A 13 11.89 -6.58 -8.80
N ASN A 14 13.12 -6.76 -8.32
CA ASN A 14 14.24 -7.20 -9.15
C ASN A 14 14.36 -6.38 -10.46
N ASP A 15 14.12 -5.07 -10.35
CA ASP A 15 14.13 -4.08 -11.44
C ASP A 15 13.01 -4.19 -12.49
N GLU A 16 12.08 -5.13 -12.35
CA GLU A 16 10.83 -5.16 -13.10
C GLU A 16 9.79 -4.26 -12.43
N ILE A 17 9.19 -3.34 -13.18
CA ILE A 17 8.17 -2.43 -12.65
C ILE A 17 6.82 -3.15 -12.61
N ILE A 18 6.23 -3.21 -11.41
CA ILE A 18 4.97 -3.90 -11.15
C ILE A 18 3.80 -2.91 -11.02
N LEU A 19 4.05 -1.73 -10.43
CA LEU A 19 3.06 -0.65 -10.31
C LEU A 19 3.67 0.66 -10.81
N HIS A 20 2.92 1.37 -11.65
CA HIS A 20 3.37 2.57 -12.34
C HIS A 20 2.53 3.79 -11.94
N ASN A 21 3.14 4.72 -11.21
CA ASN A 21 2.57 6.05 -10.89
C ASN A 21 1.10 6.03 -10.42
N ILE A 22 0.82 5.18 -9.43
CA ILE A 22 -0.51 5.02 -8.86
C ILE A 22 -0.84 6.24 -7.99
N ASN A 23 -2.00 6.84 -8.26
CA ASN A 23 -2.56 7.95 -7.50
C ASN A 23 -4.01 7.63 -7.15
N MET A 24 -4.32 7.53 -5.86
CA MET A 24 -5.67 7.21 -5.39
C MET A 24 -5.93 7.75 -3.99
N GLU A 25 -7.21 7.98 -3.68
CA GLU A 25 -7.65 8.45 -2.38
C GLU A 25 -8.87 7.67 -1.90
N ILE A 26 -8.89 7.34 -0.60
CA ILE A 26 -10.03 6.75 0.09
C ILE A 26 -10.46 7.72 1.19
N LYS A 27 -11.71 8.18 1.13
CA LYS A 27 -12.30 9.02 2.17
C LYS A 27 -12.76 8.14 3.35
N ALA A 28 -12.76 8.70 4.56
CA ALA A 28 -13.26 7.99 5.73
C ALA A 28 -14.70 7.48 5.51
N GLY A 29 -14.97 6.24 5.93
CA GLY A 29 -16.28 5.58 5.76
C GLY A 29 -16.63 5.20 4.32
N LYS A 30 -15.67 5.21 3.39
CA LYS A 30 -15.86 4.74 2.00
C LYS A 30 -15.14 3.44 1.76
N VAL A 31 -15.71 2.65 0.86
CA VAL A 31 -15.13 1.40 0.35
C VAL A 31 -14.57 1.69 -1.04
N LEU A 32 -13.35 1.20 -1.31
CA LEU A 32 -12.75 1.22 -2.62
C LEU A 32 -12.43 -0.22 -3.04
N ALA A 33 -12.81 -0.58 -4.26
CA ALA A 33 -12.50 -1.87 -4.86
C ALA A 33 -11.40 -1.70 -5.92
N ILE A 34 -10.37 -2.55 -5.86
CA ILE A 34 -9.35 -2.65 -6.91
C ILE A 34 -9.68 -3.89 -7.74
N VAL A 35 -9.94 -3.69 -9.03
CA VAL A 35 -10.31 -4.75 -9.98
C VAL A 35 -9.33 -4.78 -11.14
N GLY A 36 -9.19 -5.93 -11.79
CA GLY A 36 -8.24 -6.15 -12.87
C GLY A 36 -7.87 -7.62 -13.04
N GLU A 37 -7.21 -7.95 -14.15
CA GLU A 37 -6.80 -9.31 -14.50
C GLU A 37 -5.78 -9.91 -13.52
N SER A 38 -5.65 -11.24 -13.51
CA SER A 38 -4.61 -11.89 -12.71
C SER A 38 -3.23 -11.34 -13.06
N GLY A 39 -2.37 -11.12 -12.05
CA GLY A 39 -1.04 -10.55 -12.25
C GLY A 39 -0.98 -9.02 -12.43
N SER A 40 -2.11 -8.31 -12.47
CA SER A 40 -2.12 -6.84 -12.67
C SER A 40 -1.64 -5.99 -11.48
N GLY A 41 -1.00 -6.61 -10.47
CA GLY A 41 -0.46 -5.90 -9.30
C GLY A 41 -1.45 -5.57 -8.18
N LYS A 42 -2.70 -6.07 -8.21
CA LYS A 42 -3.72 -5.79 -7.16
C LYS A 42 -3.24 -6.18 -5.77
N SER A 43 -2.79 -7.43 -5.60
CA SER A 43 -2.29 -7.95 -4.32
C SER A 43 -1.02 -7.21 -3.88
N MET A 44 -0.18 -6.80 -4.83
CA MET A 44 1.02 -6.00 -4.56
C MET A 44 0.67 -4.60 -4.04
N MET A 45 -0.38 -3.99 -4.57
CA MET A 45 -0.89 -2.71 -4.09
C MET A 45 -1.41 -2.83 -2.66
N SER A 46 -2.18 -3.88 -2.32
CA SER A 46 -2.62 -4.10 -0.94
C SER A 46 -1.45 -4.35 0.02
N SER A 47 -0.46 -5.17 -0.38
CA SER A 47 0.73 -5.43 0.43
C SER A 47 1.59 -4.20 0.64
N ALA A 48 1.68 -3.32 -0.37
CA ALA A 48 2.40 -2.04 -0.25
C ALA A 48 1.77 -1.12 0.81
N ILE A 49 0.44 -1.03 0.84
CA ILE A 49 -0.28 -0.16 1.81
C ILE A 49 0.02 -0.56 3.26
N ILE A 50 0.15 -1.87 3.54
CA ILE A 50 0.42 -2.38 4.89
C ILE A 50 1.93 -2.62 5.15
N ASN A 51 2.77 -2.26 4.18
CA ASN A 51 4.23 -2.47 4.18
C ASN A 51 4.64 -3.94 4.46
N LEU A 52 4.00 -4.89 3.75
CA LEU A 52 4.29 -6.33 3.79
C LEU A 52 4.69 -6.84 2.40
N LEU A 53 5.64 -6.14 1.77
CA LEU A 53 6.16 -6.49 0.46
C LEU A 53 7.27 -7.54 0.54
N PRO A 54 7.46 -8.36 -0.51
CA PRO A 54 8.56 -9.32 -0.56
C PRO A 54 9.92 -8.62 -0.60
N GLN A 55 10.98 -9.37 -0.27
CA GLN A 55 12.35 -8.89 -0.41
C GLN A 55 12.65 -8.48 -1.86
N GLY A 56 13.51 -7.47 -2.02
CA GLY A 56 13.87 -6.92 -3.34
C GLY A 56 12.89 -5.90 -3.90
N ALA A 57 11.80 -5.60 -3.18
CA ALA A 57 10.89 -4.51 -3.54
C ALA A 57 11.57 -3.14 -3.39
N LYS A 58 11.43 -2.30 -4.42
CA LYS A 58 11.84 -0.89 -4.41
C LYS A 58 10.61 0.00 -4.58
N LEU A 59 10.50 1.02 -3.74
CA LEU A 59 9.35 1.90 -3.66
C LEU A 59 9.70 3.34 -4.04
N LYS A 60 8.76 4.02 -4.69
CA LYS A 60 8.77 5.47 -4.88
C LYS A 60 7.37 6.02 -4.59
N GLY A 61 7.30 7.29 -4.20
CA GLY A 61 6.05 7.96 -3.87
C GLY A 61 5.72 7.90 -2.38
N LYS A 62 4.44 8.05 -2.04
CA LYS A 62 3.96 8.10 -0.64
C LYS A 62 2.67 7.33 -0.46
N ILE A 63 2.52 6.73 0.72
CA ILE A 63 1.26 6.15 1.19
C ILE A 63 0.94 6.82 2.52
N LEU A 64 -0.06 7.69 2.51
CA LEU A 64 -0.44 8.54 3.64
C LEU A 64 -1.70 7.98 4.29
N LEU A 65 -1.62 7.62 5.57
CA LEU A 65 -2.76 7.28 6.41
C LEU A 65 -2.98 8.42 7.41
N ASN A 66 -4.14 9.10 7.37
CA ASN A 66 -4.39 10.32 8.15
C ASN A 66 -3.27 11.38 8.01
N ASN A 67 -2.74 11.54 6.79
CA ASN A 67 -1.58 12.39 6.44
C ASN A 67 -0.22 11.92 6.97
N ASP A 68 -0.14 10.77 7.62
CA ASP A 68 1.11 10.17 8.09
C ASP A 68 1.68 9.20 7.05
N ASN A 69 2.94 9.40 6.62
CA ASN A 69 3.54 8.60 5.55
C ASN A 69 4.04 7.26 6.09
N LEU A 70 3.35 6.18 5.73
CA LEU A 70 3.66 4.82 6.16
C LEU A 70 5.02 4.32 5.64
N LEU A 71 5.47 4.81 4.49
CA LEU A 71 6.74 4.37 3.89
C LEU A 71 7.99 4.87 4.62
N ASP A 72 7.86 5.92 5.44
CA ASP A 72 8.97 6.50 6.21
C ASP A 72 9.04 5.92 7.64
N LYS A 73 8.11 5.02 8.00
CA LYS A 73 8.00 4.46 9.34
C LYS A 73 9.01 3.37 9.59
N SER A 74 9.56 3.36 10.80
CA SER A 74 10.27 2.21 11.32
C SER A 74 9.32 1.01 11.44
N GLU A 75 9.88 -0.20 11.50
CA GLU A 75 9.10 -1.42 11.66
C GLU A 75 8.25 -1.40 12.95
N ARG A 76 8.76 -0.79 14.03
CA ARG A 76 8.00 -0.65 15.28
C ARG A 76 6.76 0.24 15.10
N GLU A 77 6.90 1.36 14.40
CA GLU A 77 5.79 2.27 14.13
C GLU A 77 4.78 1.64 13.17
N MET A 78 5.25 0.92 12.14
CA MET A 78 4.37 0.16 11.26
C MET A 78 3.58 -0.92 12.01
N CYS A 79 4.20 -1.61 12.96
CA CYS A 79 3.49 -2.56 13.82
C CYS A 79 2.37 -1.90 14.64
N LEU A 80 2.55 -0.66 15.11
CA LEU A 80 1.48 0.06 15.80
C LEU A 80 0.32 0.42 14.85
N HIS A 81 0.62 0.83 13.62
CA HIS A 81 -0.42 1.04 12.61
C HIS A 81 -1.15 -0.25 12.24
N ARG A 82 -0.41 -1.36 12.06
CA ARG A 82 -0.99 -2.70 11.81
C ARG A 82 -1.79 -3.27 12.98
N MET A 83 -1.63 -2.71 14.18
CA MET A 83 -2.41 -3.08 15.35
C MET A 83 -3.68 -2.23 15.49
N ASN A 84 -3.57 -0.92 15.27
CA ASN A 84 -4.64 0.02 15.64
C ASN A 84 -5.46 0.53 14.45
N ASP A 85 -4.84 0.67 13.27
CA ASP A 85 -5.43 1.41 12.15
C ASP A 85 -5.64 0.55 10.89
N LEU A 86 -4.81 -0.47 10.68
CA LEU A 86 -4.77 -1.29 9.47
C LEU A 86 -4.92 -2.77 9.80
N GLY A 87 -5.96 -3.40 9.26
CA GLY A 87 -6.12 -4.86 9.25
C GLY A 87 -6.04 -5.40 7.84
N MET A 88 -5.40 -6.56 7.66
CA MET A 88 -5.36 -7.27 6.38
C MET A 88 -5.87 -8.69 6.53
N ILE A 89 -6.72 -9.09 5.59
CA ILE A 89 -7.13 -10.48 5.39
C ILE A 89 -6.37 -10.95 4.15
N PHE A 90 -5.50 -11.95 4.32
CA PHE A 90 -4.65 -12.46 3.24
C PHE A 90 -5.44 -13.35 2.28
N GLN A 91 -4.97 -13.40 1.03
CA GLN A 91 -5.55 -14.20 -0.03
C GLN A 91 -4.92 -15.59 -0.02
N GLU A 92 -5.60 -16.58 0.58
CA GLU A 92 -5.10 -17.94 0.90
C GLU A 92 -3.81 -17.95 1.78
N PRO A 93 -3.70 -18.83 2.81
CA PRO A 93 -2.51 -18.88 3.66
C PRO A 93 -1.27 -19.42 2.94
#